data_AF-A0AAE1NTK1-F1
#
_entry.id   AF-A0AAE1NTK1-F1
#
_cell.length_a   1.000
_cell.length_b   1.000
_cell.length_c   1.000
_cell.angle_alpha   90.00
_cell.angle_beta   90.00
_cell.angle_gamma   90.00
#
_symmetry.space_group_name_H-M   'P 1'
#
loop_
_entity.id
_entity.type
_entity.pdbx_description
1 polymer ?
#
loop_
_entity_poly.entity_id
_entity_poly.type
_entity_poly.pdbx_seq_one_letter_code
_entity_poly.pdbx_strand_id
1 'polypeptide(L)'
;MKEQVALELQFVNSNLQLLKEQLAELNSSVEIYQGKGSKGSIPMIPLGLKETKEISFREPFKDFILEHYSEDPDKYDEAISEFMDLREAMRTPERDESGVALLFEYFNQLYFIDRRFFPPDRSLGIYFEWYDSLTGTPSCQRTVAFEKACILFNLGALYTQLGARHDRTLPEGLDAAANNFLRAAGMFRYLHDTFTNAPSKDLSPEILDMLIHLMLAQARECLHEKALLGHSEDLETVVELAQEAAQVTHEYTQVHTTITSGSVKGYVPNSWTSLVRIKSEYYRACAHYHLAECLLTLQAGGRDETQLSTRVKEALQYVHLTPDSSTTTLDCTLPSTHQERVLLGLAHCRESVLLHEEALRQQRMCRELRKKGSLSDVLRFRHESAVHLLDLYEEEEDLLNVLDPPPIAPATKFQLTLTTPDFSQHSVEDVFRMLGPAAVFSAKHQWSAPRPVSLTRSAAQGFGFSVRGDAPVVIAGVDRGSLAEHAGMNEGDLVVSIGTRDVKWMPHDEVVGLIRDAGNTLNLTLVTPCDKTYYKLPKSKSLKDISPHSTTSSSSGVSSSSSNSSNSSHYGSINSSTLSAKDKDKRNSWNPFKRSASRDKLKSDSMLDCNVILR
;
A
#
# COMPACT_ATOMS: atom_id res chain seq x y z
N MET A 1 11.99 -15.79 -51.89
CA MET A 1 10.95 -14.92 -51.29
C MET A 1 10.49 -15.42 -49.92
N LYS A 2 9.74 -16.54 -49.78
CA LYS A 2 9.30 -17.02 -48.45
C LYS A 2 10.44 -17.26 -47.44
N GLU A 3 11.52 -17.93 -47.85
CA GLU A 3 12.69 -18.18 -46.98
C GLU A 3 13.42 -16.90 -46.58
N GLN A 4 13.47 -15.91 -47.48
CA GLN A 4 14.08 -14.61 -47.21
C GLN A 4 13.26 -13.81 -46.20
N VAL A 5 11.92 -13.81 -46.33
CA VAL A 5 11.01 -13.24 -45.32
C VAL A 5 11.13 -13.98 -43.98
N ALA A 6 11.32 -15.30 -43.98
CA ALA A 6 11.55 -16.07 -42.75
C ALA A 6 12.87 -15.70 -42.06
N LEU A 7 13.96 -15.53 -42.84
CA LEU A 7 15.26 -15.06 -42.33
C LEU A 7 15.19 -13.63 -41.79
N GLU A 8 14.52 -12.72 -42.50
CA GLU A 8 14.31 -11.34 -42.05
C GLU A 8 13.46 -11.30 -40.77
N LEU A 9 12.39 -12.10 -40.69
CA LEU A 9 11.60 -12.24 -39.46
C LEU A 9 12.41 -12.84 -38.30
N GLN A 10 13.26 -13.83 -38.56
CA GLN A 10 14.13 -14.42 -37.54
C GLN A 10 15.18 -13.41 -37.05
N PHE A 11 15.75 -12.62 -37.95
CA PHE A 11 16.69 -11.54 -37.61
C PHE A 11 16.01 -10.42 -36.81
N VAL A 12 14.82 -9.97 -37.23
CA VAL A 12 14.02 -8.99 -36.48
C VAL A 12 13.64 -9.52 -35.10
N ASN A 13 13.21 -10.79 -35.00
CA ASN A 13 12.86 -11.39 -33.71
C ASN A 13 14.10 -11.55 -32.80
N SER A 14 15.27 -11.88 -33.36
CA SER A 14 16.54 -11.91 -32.62
C SER A 14 16.95 -10.52 -32.12
N ASN A 15 16.77 -9.48 -32.94
CA ASN A 15 17.06 -8.09 -32.54
C ASN A 15 16.07 -7.57 -31.49
N LEU A 16 14.78 -7.91 -31.62
CA LEU A 16 13.76 -7.60 -30.61
C LEU A 16 14.05 -8.31 -29.29
N GLN A 17 14.50 -9.58 -29.33
CA GLN A 17 14.92 -10.30 -28.14
C GLN A 17 16.16 -9.66 -27.49
N LEU A 18 17.16 -9.23 -28.28
CA LEU A 18 18.33 -8.52 -27.77
C LEU A 18 17.95 -7.15 -27.15
N LEU A 19 17.08 -6.38 -27.81
CA LEU A 19 16.55 -5.11 -27.29
C LEU A 19 15.75 -5.32 -26.01
N LYS A 20 14.93 -6.37 -25.94
CA LYS A 20 14.19 -6.77 -24.73
C LYS A 20 15.14 -7.13 -23.59
N GLU A 21 16.23 -7.84 -23.87
CA GLU A 21 17.26 -8.16 -22.89
C GLU A 21 18.02 -6.92 -22.41
N GLN A 22 18.35 -5.97 -23.30
CA GLN A 22 18.97 -4.69 -22.94
C GLN A 22 18.03 -3.77 -22.12
N LEU A 23 16.74 -3.73 -22.46
CA LEU A 23 15.72 -3.04 -21.67
C LEU A 23 15.51 -3.69 -20.31
N ALA A 24 15.54 -5.02 -20.22
CA ALA A 24 15.52 -5.73 -18.93
C ALA A 24 16.79 -5.50 -18.11
N GLU A 25 17.97 -5.39 -18.73
CA GLU A 25 19.22 -5.01 -18.08
C GLU A 25 19.13 -3.59 -17.46
N LEU A 26 18.60 -2.61 -18.20
CA LEU A 26 18.30 -1.27 -17.71
C LEU A 26 17.26 -1.25 -16.57
N ASN A 27 16.09 -1.88 -16.78
CA ASN A 27 14.99 -1.87 -15.82
C ASN A 27 15.30 -2.67 -14.55
N SER A 28 16.24 -3.63 -14.60
CA SER A 28 16.71 -4.36 -13.42
C SER A 28 17.85 -3.67 -12.67
N SER A 29 18.31 -2.49 -13.11
CA SER A 29 19.41 -1.76 -12.48
C SER A 29 19.00 -1.14 -11.14
N VAL A 30 19.18 -1.91 -10.06
CA VAL A 30 18.89 -1.48 -8.69
C VAL A 30 19.76 -0.31 -8.21
N GLU A 31 20.91 -0.06 -8.85
CA GLU A 31 21.93 0.93 -8.44
C GLU A 31 21.43 2.37 -8.41
N ILE A 32 20.56 2.75 -9.35
CA ILE A 32 20.04 4.13 -9.50
C ILE A 32 19.32 4.60 -8.22
N TYR A 33 18.79 3.64 -7.46
CA TYR A 33 17.98 3.88 -6.26
C TYR A 33 18.73 3.60 -4.96
N GLN A 34 19.95 3.03 -4.99
CA GLN A 34 20.71 2.78 -3.76
C GLN A 34 21.27 4.10 -3.19
N GLY A 35 21.33 4.21 -1.87
CA GLY A 35 21.95 5.36 -1.20
C GLY A 35 23.43 5.52 -1.58
N LYS A 36 23.87 6.77 -1.82
CA LYS A 36 25.29 7.09 -2.15
C LYS A 36 26.28 6.69 -1.04
N GLY A 37 25.79 6.42 0.18
CA GLY A 37 26.54 5.92 1.33
C GLY A 37 26.58 4.38 1.49
N SER A 38 25.95 3.59 0.61
CA SER A 38 25.75 2.13 0.75
C SER A 38 27.02 1.24 0.66
N LYS A 39 28.19 1.75 1.05
CA LYS A 39 29.42 0.95 1.17
C LYS A 39 29.30 0.01 2.37
N GLY A 40 29.24 -1.30 2.12
CA GLY A 40 29.18 -2.33 3.16
C GLY A 40 27.82 -3.03 3.34
N SER A 41 26.81 -2.71 2.55
CA SER A 41 25.49 -3.38 2.59
C SER A 41 25.13 -4.05 1.26
N ILE A 42 24.41 -5.17 1.31
CA ILE A 42 23.91 -5.89 0.12
C ILE A 42 22.77 -5.07 -0.51
N PRO A 43 22.72 -4.84 -1.84
CA PRO A 43 21.70 -3.99 -2.45
C PRO A 43 20.26 -4.47 -2.19
N MET A 44 19.35 -3.51 -2.07
CA MET A 44 17.90 -3.73 -2.02
C MET A 44 17.30 -3.78 -3.44
N ILE A 45 16.16 -4.46 -3.59
CA ILE A 45 15.35 -4.52 -4.80
C ILE A 45 14.24 -3.45 -4.71
N PRO A 46 14.39 -2.32 -5.41
CA PRO A 46 13.29 -1.38 -5.69
C PRO A 46 12.46 -1.86 -6.89
N LEU A 47 11.23 -1.38 -6.98
CA LEU A 47 10.39 -1.49 -8.17
C LEU A 47 10.48 -0.23 -9.02
N GLY A 48 10.41 -0.40 -10.34
CA GLY A 48 10.13 0.70 -11.26
C GLY A 48 8.70 1.21 -11.09
N LEU A 49 8.47 2.49 -11.40
CA LEU A 49 7.11 3.02 -11.52
C LEU A 49 6.48 2.50 -12.83
N LYS A 50 5.18 2.23 -12.83
CA LYS A 50 4.40 2.05 -14.04
C LYS A 50 4.33 3.38 -14.79
N GLU A 51 4.45 3.31 -16.11
CA GLU A 51 4.34 4.48 -17.00
C GLU A 51 2.92 4.56 -17.60
N THR A 52 2.50 5.76 -17.98
CA THR A 52 1.21 6.00 -18.67
C THR A 52 1.38 7.04 -19.77
N LYS A 53 0.51 6.96 -20.79
CA LYS A 53 0.42 7.97 -21.85
C LYS A 53 -0.30 9.23 -21.37
N GLU A 54 -0.10 10.30 -22.13
CA GLU A 54 -0.92 11.50 -22.06
C GLU A 54 -2.38 11.17 -22.40
N ILE A 55 -3.33 11.81 -21.73
CA ILE A 55 -4.77 11.67 -22.00
C ILE A 55 -5.37 13.07 -21.98
N SER A 56 -6.02 13.47 -23.07
CA SER A 56 -6.81 14.70 -23.10
C SER A 56 -8.20 14.43 -22.52
N PHE A 57 -8.53 15.13 -21.44
CA PHE A 57 -9.86 15.09 -20.81
C PHE A 57 -10.75 16.24 -21.30
N ARG A 58 -10.22 17.23 -22.03
CA ARG A 58 -10.89 18.50 -22.30
C ARG A 58 -12.21 18.33 -23.06
N GLU A 59 -12.18 17.84 -24.30
CA GLU A 59 -13.42 17.67 -25.08
C GLU A 59 -14.41 16.71 -24.40
N PRO A 60 -14.02 15.50 -23.91
CA PRO A 60 -14.95 14.61 -23.23
C PRO A 60 -15.60 15.21 -21.96
N PHE A 61 -14.88 16.05 -21.21
CA PHE A 61 -15.45 16.71 -20.04
C PHE A 61 -16.32 17.91 -20.43
N LYS A 62 -15.93 18.70 -21.45
CA LYS A 62 -16.77 19.79 -21.99
C LYS A 62 -18.10 19.27 -22.53
N ASP A 63 -18.06 18.24 -23.36
CA ASP A 63 -19.25 17.57 -23.89
C ASP A 63 -20.15 17.07 -22.76
N PHE A 64 -19.58 16.45 -21.72
CA PHE A 64 -20.35 15.95 -20.59
C PHE A 64 -20.93 17.06 -19.70
N ILE A 65 -20.22 18.18 -19.51
CA ILE A 65 -20.72 19.36 -18.78
C ILE A 65 -21.93 19.96 -19.52
N LEU A 66 -21.80 20.13 -20.83
CA LEU A 66 -22.87 20.67 -21.68
C LEU A 66 -24.11 19.75 -21.70
N GLU A 67 -23.92 18.45 -21.90
CA GLU A 67 -25.04 17.50 -22.05
C GLU A 67 -25.68 17.07 -20.72
N HIS A 68 -24.88 16.72 -19.71
CA HIS A 68 -25.38 16.14 -18.45
C HIS A 68 -25.73 17.20 -17.42
N TYR A 69 -24.87 18.21 -17.25
CA TYR A 69 -25.09 19.28 -16.28
C TYR A 69 -25.89 20.45 -16.85
N SER A 70 -25.99 20.56 -18.19
CA SER A 70 -26.60 21.72 -18.87
C SER A 70 -25.94 23.04 -18.48
N GLU A 71 -24.63 22.99 -18.17
CA GLU A 71 -23.83 24.16 -17.85
C GLU A 71 -22.89 24.53 -19.01
N ASP A 72 -22.42 25.77 -18.98
CA ASP A 72 -21.50 26.32 -19.98
C ASP A 72 -20.09 25.75 -19.74
N PRO A 73 -19.53 24.94 -20.67
CA PRO A 73 -18.29 24.21 -20.46
C PRO A 73 -17.05 25.10 -20.38
N ASP A 74 -17.08 26.30 -20.97
CA ASP A 74 -15.93 27.21 -20.98
C ASP A 74 -15.63 27.78 -19.58
N LYS A 75 -16.64 27.81 -18.69
CA LYS A 75 -16.47 28.16 -17.27
C LYS A 75 -15.61 27.17 -16.48
N TYR A 76 -15.35 26.00 -17.04
CA TYR A 76 -14.61 24.91 -16.42
C TYR A 76 -13.25 24.67 -17.08
N ASP A 77 -12.81 25.53 -18.01
CA ASP A 77 -11.52 25.36 -18.71
C ASP A 77 -10.31 25.40 -17.76
N GLU A 78 -10.37 26.20 -16.69
CA GLU A 78 -9.34 26.24 -15.63
C GLU A 78 -9.32 24.93 -14.83
N ALA A 79 -10.48 24.49 -14.33
CA ALA A 79 -10.66 23.22 -13.61
C ALA A 79 -10.23 21.98 -14.44
N ILE A 80 -10.51 21.97 -15.74
CA ILE A 80 -10.04 20.94 -16.66
C ILE A 80 -8.51 20.97 -16.79
N SER A 81 -7.92 22.17 -16.89
CA SER A 81 -6.47 22.34 -16.99
C SER A 81 -5.78 21.88 -15.72
N GLU A 82 -6.25 22.31 -14.54
CA GLU A 82 -5.72 21.92 -13.23
C GLU A 82 -5.70 20.39 -13.05
N PHE A 83 -6.79 19.69 -13.40
CA PHE A 83 -6.81 18.22 -13.33
C PHE A 83 -5.87 17.56 -14.36
N MET A 84 -5.74 18.12 -15.56
CA MET A 84 -4.80 17.62 -16.57
C MET A 84 -3.33 17.84 -16.16
N ASP A 85 -3.01 19.01 -15.61
CA ASP A 85 -1.67 19.37 -15.13
C ASP A 85 -1.27 18.52 -13.92
N LEU A 86 -2.19 18.27 -12.98
CA LEU A 86 -1.99 17.32 -11.87
C LEU A 86 -1.71 15.90 -12.38
N ARG A 87 -2.44 15.46 -13.42
CA ARG A 87 -2.17 14.16 -14.06
C ARG A 87 -0.83 14.16 -14.79
N GLU A 88 -0.40 15.24 -15.41
CA GLU A 88 0.89 15.28 -16.09
C GLU A 88 2.04 15.24 -15.07
N ALA A 89 1.95 16.04 -13.99
CA ALA A 89 2.92 16.05 -12.90
C ALA A 89 3.11 14.65 -12.28
N MET A 90 2.02 13.92 -12.00
CA MET A 90 2.11 12.60 -11.37
C MET A 90 2.69 11.51 -12.28
N ARG A 91 2.91 11.75 -13.58
CA ARG A 91 3.64 10.83 -14.49
C ARG A 91 5.13 10.79 -14.18
N THR A 92 5.67 11.87 -13.63
CA THR A 92 7.08 12.02 -13.29
C THR A 92 7.26 12.48 -11.84
N PRO A 93 6.75 11.74 -10.84
CA PRO A 93 6.74 12.19 -9.46
C PRO A 93 8.17 12.24 -8.92
N GLU A 94 8.44 13.18 -8.01
CA GLU A 94 9.74 13.25 -7.35
C GLU A 94 10.02 11.98 -6.52
N ARG A 95 11.29 11.68 -6.28
CA ARG A 95 11.70 10.44 -5.59
C ARG A 95 11.83 10.71 -4.09
N ASP A 96 10.77 11.18 -3.46
CA ASP A 96 10.70 11.67 -2.07
C ASP A 96 9.24 11.80 -1.60
N GLU A 97 9.03 12.42 -0.44
CA GLU A 97 7.72 12.60 0.17
C GLU A 97 6.83 13.60 -0.63
N SER A 98 7.39 14.52 -1.45
CA SER A 98 6.60 15.35 -2.37
C SER A 98 5.99 14.49 -3.49
N GLY A 99 6.76 13.56 -4.05
CA GLY A 99 6.24 12.58 -5.01
C GLY A 99 5.16 11.66 -4.43
N VAL A 100 5.29 11.26 -3.15
CA VAL A 100 4.25 10.50 -2.43
C VAL A 100 2.97 11.33 -2.27
N ALA A 101 3.10 12.58 -1.84
CA ALA A 101 1.96 13.49 -1.67
C ALA A 101 1.21 13.73 -2.99
N LEU A 102 1.94 13.97 -4.08
CA LEU A 102 1.40 14.18 -5.42
C LEU A 102 0.59 12.98 -5.95
N LEU A 103 1.08 11.76 -5.72
CA LEU A 103 0.36 10.54 -6.11
C LEU A 103 -0.92 10.35 -5.29
N PHE A 104 -0.90 10.66 -3.98
CA PHE A 104 -2.12 10.65 -3.16
C PHE A 104 -3.11 11.74 -3.55
N GLU A 105 -2.64 12.94 -3.87
CA GLU A 105 -3.46 14.06 -4.33
C GLU A 105 -4.23 13.68 -5.60
N TYR A 106 -3.53 13.17 -6.61
CA TYR A 106 -4.17 12.67 -7.84
C TYR A 106 -5.14 11.51 -7.56
N PHE A 107 -4.74 10.52 -6.75
CA PHE A 107 -5.62 9.40 -6.37
C PHE A 107 -6.92 9.88 -5.71
N ASN A 108 -6.83 10.87 -4.81
CA ASN A 108 -7.97 11.45 -4.13
C ASN A 108 -8.83 12.31 -5.07
N GLN A 109 -8.26 13.02 -6.05
CA GLN A 109 -9.06 13.69 -7.09
C GLN A 109 -9.85 12.70 -7.95
N LEU A 110 -9.30 11.50 -8.22
CA LEU A 110 -10.02 10.45 -8.93
C LEU A 110 -11.28 9.94 -8.19
N TYR A 111 -11.50 10.25 -6.90
CA TYR A 111 -12.79 10.02 -6.25
C TYR A 111 -13.88 10.95 -6.81
N PHE A 112 -13.57 12.25 -6.96
CA PHE A 112 -14.52 13.24 -7.49
C PHE A 112 -14.74 13.04 -8.99
N ILE A 113 -13.67 12.85 -9.77
CA ILE A 113 -13.76 12.67 -11.23
C ILE A 113 -14.60 11.46 -11.63
N ASP A 114 -14.39 10.31 -10.98
CA ASP A 114 -15.18 9.08 -11.15
C ASP A 114 -16.67 9.33 -10.92
N ARG A 115 -17.03 10.05 -9.84
CA ARG A 115 -18.41 10.42 -9.56
C ARG A 115 -18.99 11.45 -10.54
N ARG A 116 -18.19 12.41 -10.99
CA ARG A 116 -18.67 13.55 -11.79
C ARG A 116 -18.80 13.25 -13.28
N PHE A 117 -17.96 12.37 -13.82
CA PHE A 117 -17.81 12.19 -15.27
C PHE A 117 -18.00 10.76 -15.75
N PHE A 118 -17.93 9.74 -14.88
CA PHE A 118 -17.97 8.34 -15.30
C PHE A 118 -19.29 7.65 -14.89
N PRO A 119 -20.38 7.82 -15.67
CA PRO A 119 -21.62 7.09 -15.46
C PRO A 119 -21.44 5.58 -15.76
N PRO A 120 -22.19 4.68 -15.11
CA PRO A 120 -22.06 3.23 -15.32
C PRO A 120 -22.58 2.76 -16.69
N ASP A 121 -23.48 3.52 -17.31
CA ASP A 121 -24.24 3.18 -18.52
C ASP A 121 -23.77 3.91 -19.79
N ARG A 122 -22.89 4.91 -19.68
CA ARG A 122 -22.38 5.71 -20.80
C ARG A 122 -20.85 5.72 -20.87
N SER A 123 -20.31 5.79 -22.09
CA SER A 123 -18.88 5.99 -22.34
C SER A 123 -18.55 7.45 -22.61
N LEU A 124 -17.41 7.93 -22.10
CA LEU A 124 -16.78 9.20 -22.50
C LEU A 124 -15.71 9.05 -23.60
N GLY A 125 -15.46 7.84 -24.12
CA GLY A 125 -14.33 7.60 -25.03
C GLY A 125 -12.94 7.78 -24.40
N ILE A 126 -12.83 7.95 -23.07
CA ILE A 126 -11.57 8.01 -22.33
C ILE A 126 -11.04 6.59 -22.08
N TYR A 127 -9.75 6.38 -22.34
CA TYR A 127 -9.04 5.13 -22.17
C TYR A 127 -7.74 5.36 -21.38
N PHE A 128 -7.63 4.70 -20.23
CA PHE A 128 -6.43 4.71 -19.39
C PHE A 128 -5.48 3.62 -19.88
N GLU A 129 -4.37 4.02 -20.51
CA GLU A 129 -3.31 3.12 -20.98
C GLU A 129 -2.09 3.22 -20.06
N TRP A 130 -1.71 2.07 -19.49
CA TRP A 130 -0.57 1.92 -18.58
C TRP A 130 0.36 0.80 -19.02
N TYR A 131 1.63 0.96 -18.73
CA TYR A 131 2.65 -0.06 -18.95
C TYR A 131 2.92 -0.83 -17.65
N ASP A 132 3.06 -2.14 -17.76
CA ASP A 132 3.45 -3.04 -16.68
C ASP A 132 4.90 -2.74 -16.23
N SER A 133 5.13 -2.55 -14.93
CA SER A 133 6.45 -2.12 -14.41
C SER A 133 7.55 -3.18 -14.49
N LEU A 134 7.19 -4.45 -14.64
CA LEU A 134 8.11 -5.58 -14.68
C LEU A 134 8.47 -5.97 -16.13
N THR A 135 7.50 -5.86 -17.04
CA THR A 135 7.61 -6.35 -18.42
C THR A 135 7.49 -5.27 -19.51
N GLY A 136 7.03 -4.07 -19.17
CA GLY A 136 6.71 -3.02 -20.15
C GLY A 136 5.50 -3.35 -21.05
N THR A 137 4.68 -4.33 -20.70
CA THR A 137 3.49 -4.71 -21.48
C THR A 137 2.39 -3.64 -21.31
N PRO A 138 1.83 -3.07 -22.39
CA PRO A 138 0.71 -2.13 -22.28
C PRO A 138 -0.60 -2.84 -21.91
N SER A 139 -1.36 -2.22 -21.01
CA SER A 139 -2.73 -2.58 -20.63
C SER A 139 -3.62 -1.34 -20.71
N CYS A 140 -4.81 -1.48 -21.29
CA CYS A 140 -5.72 -0.37 -21.55
C CYS A 140 -7.12 -0.69 -21.01
N GLN A 141 -7.69 0.20 -20.20
CA GLN A 141 -9.04 0.08 -19.64
C GLN A 141 -9.79 1.41 -19.65
N ARG A 142 -11.12 1.35 -19.57
CA ARG A 142 -12.00 2.53 -19.49
C ARG A 142 -12.40 2.91 -18.06
N THR A 143 -12.07 2.08 -17.07
CA THR A 143 -12.54 2.24 -15.70
C THR A 143 -11.56 3.08 -14.90
N VAL A 144 -12.06 4.08 -14.15
CA VAL A 144 -11.22 4.87 -13.22
C VAL A 144 -10.62 3.99 -12.11
N ALA A 145 -11.24 2.84 -11.83
CA ALA A 145 -10.68 1.79 -10.98
C ALA A 145 -9.30 1.29 -11.46
N PHE A 146 -9.05 1.20 -12.78
CA PHE A 146 -7.73 0.80 -13.30
C PHE A 146 -6.69 1.89 -13.11
N GLU A 147 -7.05 3.16 -13.36
CA GLU A 147 -6.18 4.31 -13.06
C GLU A 147 -5.79 4.29 -11.58
N LYS A 148 -6.78 4.23 -10.67
CA LYS A 148 -6.60 4.13 -9.21
C LYS A 148 -5.66 2.98 -8.81
N ALA A 149 -5.82 1.79 -9.38
CA ALA A 149 -4.96 0.65 -9.12
C ALA A 149 -3.49 0.90 -9.54
N CYS A 150 -3.27 1.55 -10.68
CA CYS A 150 -1.92 1.88 -11.15
C CYS A 150 -1.25 2.97 -10.29
N ILE A 151 -2.01 3.95 -9.78
CA ILE A 151 -1.48 4.95 -8.85
C ILE A 151 -1.08 4.32 -7.51
N LEU A 152 -1.91 3.42 -6.96
CA LEU A 152 -1.58 2.66 -5.74
C LEU A 152 -0.33 1.79 -5.90
N PHE A 153 -0.17 1.16 -7.07
CA PHE A 153 1.06 0.45 -7.40
C PHE A 153 2.26 1.40 -7.42
N ASN A 154 2.14 2.58 -8.04
CA ASN A 154 3.21 3.58 -8.09
C ASN A 154 3.57 4.15 -6.70
N LEU A 155 2.60 4.32 -5.80
CA LEU A 155 2.85 4.63 -4.39
C LEU A 155 3.68 3.53 -3.72
N GLY A 156 3.29 2.26 -3.89
CA GLY A 156 4.05 1.12 -3.39
C GLY A 156 5.48 1.08 -3.92
N ALA A 157 5.64 1.21 -5.25
CA ALA A 157 6.92 1.23 -5.92
C ALA A 157 7.81 2.42 -5.48
N LEU A 158 7.25 3.62 -5.34
CA LEU A 158 7.98 4.79 -4.83
C LEU A 158 8.50 4.55 -3.41
N TYR A 159 7.68 4.00 -2.51
CA TYR A 159 8.16 3.60 -1.18
C TYR A 159 9.32 2.60 -1.22
N THR A 160 9.36 1.65 -2.18
CA THR A 160 10.52 0.75 -2.33
C THR A 160 11.79 1.49 -2.75
N GLN A 161 11.67 2.51 -3.60
CA GLN A 161 12.79 3.35 -4.04
C GLN A 161 13.31 4.20 -2.87
N LEU A 162 12.42 4.74 -2.04
CA LEU A 162 12.79 5.44 -0.79
C LEU A 162 13.51 4.50 0.18
N GLY A 163 12.97 3.30 0.39
CA GLY A 163 13.55 2.27 1.25
C GLY A 163 14.98 1.89 0.84
N ALA A 164 15.23 1.70 -0.46
CA ALA A 164 16.55 1.39 -1.00
C ALA A 164 17.56 2.57 -0.91
N ARG A 165 17.09 3.81 -0.81
CA ARG A 165 17.93 5.01 -0.84
C ARG A 165 18.47 5.43 0.53
N HIS A 166 17.85 5.00 1.62
CA HIS A 166 18.29 5.36 2.98
C HIS A 166 19.68 4.81 3.32
N ASP A 167 20.40 5.52 4.18
CA ASP A 167 21.71 5.09 4.66
C ASP A 167 21.56 4.03 5.76
N ARG A 168 21.88 2.78 5.43
CA ARG A 168 21.75 1.64 6.33
C ARG A 168 22.95 1.43 7.26
N THR A 169 23.94 2.33 7.24
CA THR A 169 25.00 2.37 8.25
C THR A 169 24.55 3.05 9.56
N LEU A 170 23.37 3.67 9.56
CA LEU A 170 22.82 4.41 10.70
C LEU A 170 21.49 3.78 11.19
N PRO A 171 21.25 3.66 12.51
CA PRO A 171 20.01 3.09 13.04
C PRO A 171 18.73 3.82 12.57
N GLU A 172 18.79 5.16 12.44
CA GLU A 172 17.66 5.97 11.96
C GLU A 172 17.33 5.70 10.48
N GLY A 173 18.36 5.48 9.64
CA GLY A 173 18.19 5.14 8.24
C GLY A 173 17.67 3.72 8.03
N LEU A 174 18.05 2.78 8.90
CA LEU A 174 17.47 1.43 8.94
C LEU A 174 16.00 1.44 9.35
N ASP A 175 15.62 2.25 10.35
CA ASP A 175 14.22 2.43 10.74
C ASP A 175 13.39 3.05 9.61
N ALA A 176 13.93 4.06 8.92
CA ALA A 176 13.29 4.68 7.78
C ALA A 176 13.19 3.74 6.56
N ALA A 177 14.20 2.92 6.30
CA ALA A 177 14.18 1.89 5.25
C ALA A 177 13.11 0.84 5.52
N ALA A 178 13.10 0.27 6.74
CA ALA A 178 12.12 -0.74 7.17
C ALA A 178 10.68 -0.19 7.09
N ASN A 179 10.44 1.02 7.58
CA ASN A 179 9.13 1.67 7.52
C ASN A 179 8.65 1.85 6.07
N ASN A 180 9.52 2.31 5.16
CA ASN A 180 9.19 2.44 3.75
C ASN A 180 8.86 1.09 3.08
N PHE A 181 9.60 0.01 3.36
CA PHE A 181 9.23 -1.32 2.87
C PHE A 181 7.90 -1.83 3.47
N LEU A 182 7.60 -1.54 4.74
CA LEU A 182 6.31 -1.88 5.37
C LEU A 182 5.12 -1.08 4.82
N ARG A 183 5.34 0.18 4.40
CA ARG A 183 4.37 1.00 3.65
C ARG A 183 4.14 0.42 2.25
N ALA A 184 5.21 0.06 1.53
CA ALA A 184 5.10 -0.57 0.21
C ALA A 184 4.30 -1.88 0.27
N ALA A 185 4.63 -2.77 1.22
CA ALA A 185 3.89 -4.00 1.48
C ALA A 185 2.41 -3.73 1.82
N GLY A 186 2.13 -2.66 2.58
CA GLY A 186 0.76 -2.21 2.86
C GLY A 186 -0.01 -1.73 1.63
N MET A 187 0.64 -0.99 0.71
CA MET A 187 0.03 -0.60 -0.57
C MET A 187 -0.31 -1.84 -1.41
N PHE A 188 0.65 -2.78 -1.55
CA PHE A 188 0.45 -3.99 -2.34
C PHE A 188 -0.61 -4.93 -1.73
N ARG A 189 -0.71 -5.02 -0.39
CA ARG A 189 -1.79 -5.77 0.27
C ARG A 189 -3.16 -5.11 0.04
N TYR A 190 -3.27 -3.80 0.18
CA TYR A 190 -4.52 -3.08 -0.11
C TYR A 190 -4.96 -3.25 -1.57
N LEU A 191 -4.00 -3.21 -2.49
CA LEU A 191 -4.19 -3.44 -3.93
C LEU A 191 -4.68 -4.87 -4.21
N HIS A 192 -4.03 -5.87 -3.62
CA HIS A 192 -4.41 -7.29 -3.68
C HIS A 192 -5.85 -7.53 -3.20
N ASP A 193 -6.20 -6.97 -2.03
CA ASP A 193 -7.48 -7.21 -1.39
C ASP A 193 -8.65 -6.45 -2.07
N THR A 194 -8.36 -5.33 -2.75
CA THR A 194 -9.36 -4.46 -3.39
C THR A 194 -9.56 -4.73 -4.88
N PHE A 195 -8.52 -5.14 -5.62
CA PHE A 195 -8.53 -5.21 -7.09
C PHE A 195 -8.31 -6.64 -7.63
N THR A 196 -9.23 -7.55 -7.29
CA THR A 196 -9.13 -8.99 -7.62
C THR A 196 -9.14 -9.32 -9.12
N ASN A 197 -9.79 -8.50 -9.95
CA ASN A 197 -9.86 -8.70 -11.41
C ASN A 197 -8.78 -7.87 -12.13
N ALA A 198 -7.52 -8.24 -11.92
CA ALA A 198 -6.36 -7.53 -12.44
C ALA A 198 -6.26 -7.53 -13.99
N PRO A 199 -6.22 -6.36 -14.67
CA PRO A 199 -6.12 -6.26 -16.13
C PRO A 199 -4.66 -6.21 -16.66
N SER A 200 -3.66 -6.15 -15.78
CA SER A 200 -2.23 -6.24 -16.10
C SER A 200 -1.57 -7.29 -15.19
N LYS A 201 -0.39 -7.79 -15.58
CA LYS A 201 0.25 -8.91 -14.88
C LYS A 201 0.92 -8.50 -13.59
N ASP A 202 1.55 -7.33 -13.54
CA ASP A 202 2.06 -6.70 -12.32
C ASP A 202 1.00 -6.45 -11.22
N LEU A 203 -0.29 -6.44 -11.58
CA LEU A 203 -1.41 -6.34 -10.65
C LEU A 203 -2.00 -7.71 -10.25
N SER A 204 -1.50 -8.85 -10.74
CA SER A 204 -2.08 -10.16 -10.42
C SER A 204 -1.84 -10.56 -8.96
N PRO A 205 -2.77 -11.30 -8.32
CA PRO A 205 -2.63 -11.69 -6.92
C PRO A 205 -1.30 -12.38 -6.61
N GLU A 206 -0.82 -13.25 -7.50
CA GLU A 206 0.42 -14.01 -7.34
C GLU A 206 1.67 -13.11 -7.39
N ILE A 207 1.65 -12.07 -8.22
CA ILE A 207 2.73 -11.07 -8.27
C ILE A 207 2.67 -10.19 -7.03
N LEU A 208 1.49 -9.69 -6.65
CA LEU A 208 1.33 -8.84 -5.47
C LEU A 208 1.74 -9.55 -4.19
N ASP A 209 1.33 -10.82 -3.98
CA ASP A 209 1.80 -11.61 -2.83
C ASP A 209 3.33 -11.81 -2.85
N MET A 210 3.94 -12.11 -4.01
CA MET A 210 5.41 -12.20 -4.11
C MET A 210 6.10 -10.87 -3.74
N LEU A 211 5.57 -9.74 -4.20
CA LEU A 211 6.06 -8.40 -3.84
C LEU A 211 5.90 -8.11 -2.35
N ILE A 212 4.79 -8.51 -1.72
CA ILE A 212 4.55 -8.36 -0.28
C ILE A 212 5.60 -9.15 0.52
N HIS A 213 5.86 -10.42 0.17
CA HIS A 213 6.90 -11.22 0.81
C HIS A 213 8.30 -10.59 0.62
N LEU A 214 8.60 -10.10 -0.59
CA LEU A 214 9.89 -9.43 -0.86
C LEU A 214 10.07 -8.18 0.01
N MET A 215 9.04 -7.34 0.15
CA MET A 215 9.09 -6.16 1.00
C MET A 215 9.25 -6.51 2.49
N LEU A 216 8.57 -7.57 2.96
CA LEU A 216 8.72 -8.06 4.33
C LEU A 216 10.14 -8.60 4.60
N ALA A 217 10.72 -9.33 3.66
CA ALA A 217 12.10 -9.81 3.75
C ALA A 217 13.12 -8.65 3.79
N GLN A 218 12.91 -7.59 3.01
CA GLN A 218 13.77 -6.40 3.03
C GLN A 218 13.61 -5.57 4.32
N ALA A 219 12.40 -5.48 4.89
CA ALA A 219 12.19 -4.88 6.21
C ALA A 219 12.84 -5.71 7.33
N ARG A 220 12.80 -7.04 7.23
CA ARG A 220 13.46 -7.99 8.15
C ARG A 220 14.99 -7.90 8.08
N GLU A 221 15.55 -7.75 6.88
CA GLU A 221 16.98 -7.46 6.68
C GLU A 221 17.42 -6.17 7.39
N CYS A 222 16.65 -5.09 7.26
CA CYS A 222 16.94 -3.83 7.97
C CYS A 222 16.91 -4.00 9.51
N LEU A 223 16.04 -4.87 10.03
CA LEU A 223 16.00 -5.19 11.46
C LEU A 223 17.25 -5.95 11.92
N HIS A 224 17.69 -6.95 11.17
CA HIS A 224 18.92 -7.69 11.46
C HIS A 224 20.16 -6.78 11.40
N GLU A 225 20.29 -5.94 10.38
CA GLU A 225 21.37 -4.95 10.29
C GLU A 225 21.33 -3.95 11.46
N LYS A 226 20.14 -3.57 11.94
CA LYS A 226 20.00 -2.71 13.13
C LYS A 226 20.39 -3.43 14.43
N ALA A 227 20.09 -4.73 14.54
CA ALA A 227 20.57 -5.54 15.65
C ALA A 227 22.10 -5.65 15.64
N LEU A 228 22.72 -5.80 14.47
CA LEU A 228 24.18 -5.80 14.30
C LEU A 228 24.82 -4.45 14.70
N LEU A 229 24.22 -3.29 14.38
CA LEU A 229 24.75 -2.00 14.83
C LEU A 229 24.64 -1.76 16.35
N GLY A 230 23.77 -2.50 17.03
CA GLY A 230 23.47 -2.33 18.45
C GLY A 230 23.87 -3.49 19.35
N HIS A 231 24.59 -4.50 18.83
CA HIS A 231 25.01 -5.64 19.65
C HIS A 231 26.09 -5.23 20.65
N SER A 232 26.05 -5.82 21.83
CA SER A 232 27.18 -5.84 22.76
C SER A 232 28.04 -7.08 22.49
N GLU A 233 29.16 -7.22 23.18
CA GLU A 233 29.94 -8.49 23.21
C GLU A 233 29.24 -9.56 24.09
N ASP A 234 28.00 -9.31 24.55
CA ASP A 234 27.23 -10.25 25.34
C ASP A 234 26.72 -11.41 24.48
N LEU A 235 27.18 -12.62 24.79
CA LEU A 235 26.87 -13.88 24.09
C LEU A 235 25.37 -14.14 23.84
N GLU A 236 24.51 -13.70 24.76
CA GLU A 236 23.04 -13.75 24.62
C GLU A 236 22.57 -12.99 23.36
N THR A 237 23.15 -11.81 23.11
CA THR A 237 22.81 -11.00 21.93
C THR A 237 23.35 -11.58 20.63
N VAL A 238 24.48 -12.29 20.67
CA VAL A 238 25.06 -12.97 19.50
C VAL A 238 24.20 -14.17 19.09
N VAL A 239 23.69 -14.94 20.06
CA VAL A 239 22.73 -16.04 19.79
C VAL A 239 21.43 -15.50 19.20
N GLU A 240 20.90 -14.40 19.72
CA GLU A 240 19.72 -13.74 19.17
C GLU A 240 19.95 -13.21 17.74
N LEU A 241 21.14 -12.68 17.47
CA LEU A 241 21.55 -12.21 16.14
C LEU A 241 21.62 -13.36 15.13
N ALA A 242 22.11 -14.54 15.57
CA ALA A 242 22.10 -15.77 14.77
C ALA A 242 20.67 -16.24 14.43
N GLN A 243 19.76 -16.23 15.40
CA GLN A 243 18.35 -16.59 15.18
C GLN A 243 17.61 -15.58 14.29
N GLU A 244 17.90 -14.28 14.42
CA GLU A 244 17.32 -13.23 13.56
C GLU A 244 17.87 -13.35 12.13
N ALA A 245 19.15 -13.71 11.94
CA ALA A 245 19.71 -14.04 10.61
C ALA A 245 19.06 -15.29 10.00
N ALA A 246 18.76 -16.30 10.81
CA ALA A 246 17.97 -17.46 10.38
C ALA A 246 16.52 -17.07 10.02
N GLN A 247 15.91 -16.09 10.71
CA GLN A 247 14.62 -15.53 10.30
C GLN A 247 14.72 -14.81 8.96
N VAL A 248 15.71 -13.95 8.72
CA VAL A 248 15.94 -13.29 7.42
C VAL A 248 16.07 -14.33 6.30
N THR A 249 16.82 -15.42 6.56
CA THR A 249 16.97 -16.57 5.67
C THR A 249 15.63 -17.21 5.34
N HIS A 250 14.78 -17.42 6.35
CA HIS A 250 13.45 -18.00 6.19
C HIS A 250 12.56 -17.13 5.29
N GLU A 251 12.48 -15.81 5.54
CA GLU A 251 11.72 -14.88 4.69
C GLU A 251 12.20 -14.94 3.23
N TYR A 252 13.50 -14.81 2.97
CA TYR A 252 14.03 -14.88 1.61
C TYR A 252 13.85 -16.25 0.94
N THR A 253 13.75 -17.33 1.70
CA THR A 253 13.42 -18.67 1.18
C THR A 253 11.95 -18.76 0.75
N GLN A 254 11.03 -18.12 1.48
CA GLN A 254 9.64 -17.97 1.04
C GLN A 254 9.54 -17.11 -0.23
N VAL A 255 10.27 -15.98 -0.30
CA VAL A 255 10.36 -15.15 -1.52
C VAL A 255 10.93 -15.95 -2.69
N HIS A 256 11.97 -16.76 -2.47
CA HIS A 256 12.53 -17.62 -3.52
C HIS A 256 11.50 -18.64 -4.04
N THR A 257 10.65 -19.17 -3.16
CA THR A 257 9.60 -20.13 -3.51
C THR A 257 8.49 -19.47 -4.35
N THR A 258 8.06 -18.25 -3.98
CA THR A 258 7.02 -17.52 -4.72
C THR A 258 7.53 -16.96 -6.05
N ILE A 259 8.73 -16.37 -6.09
CA ILE A 259 9.33 -15.79 -7.31
C ILE A 259 9.69 -16.85 -8.37
N THR A 260 9.98 -18.09 -7.95
CA THR A 260 10.28 -19.20 -8.89
C THR A 260 9.04 -20.00 -9.31
N SER A 261 7.86 -19.69 -8.76
CA SER A 261 6.60 -20.32 -9.16
C SER A 261 6.27 -20.09 -10.65
N GLY A 262 5.56 -21.03 -11.27
CA GLY A 262 5.26 -20.98 -12.71
C GLY A 262 4.47 -19.74 -13.15
N SER A 263 3.65 -19.17 -12.26
CA SER A 263 2.87 -17.95 -12.52
C SER A 263 3.73 -16.68 -12.51
N VAL A 264 4.84 -16.65 -11.76
CA VAL A 264 5.64 -15.45 -11.49
C VAL A 264 6.95 -15.44 -12.29
N LYS A 265 7.65 -16.58 -12.36
CA LYS A 265 9.03 -16.71 -12.87
C LYS A 265 9.25 -16.17 -14.28
N GLY A 266 8.24 -16.19 -15.14
CA GLY A 266 8.31 -15.68 -16.51
C GLY A 266 8.22 -14.15 -16.64
N TYR A 267 7.84 -13.44 -15.58
CA TYR A 267 7.53 -12.00 -15.59
C TYR A 267 8.52 -11.16 -14.78
N VAL A 268 9.36 -11.77 -13.94
CA VAL A 268 10.29 -11.07 -13.04
C VAL A 268 11.73 -11.22 -13.54
N PRO A 269 12.61 -10.21 -13.43
CA PRO A 269 14.00 -10.32 -13.86
C PRO A 269 14.77 -11.44 -13.15
N ASN A 270 15.50 -12.27 -13.90
CA ASN A 270 16.35 -13.35 -13.35
C ASN A 270 17.37 -12.84 -12.31
N SER A 271 17.83 -11.59 -12.44
CA SER A 271 18.73 -10.94 -11.48
C SER A 271 18.10 -10.80 -10.08
N TRP A 272 16.79 -10.61 -9.98
CA TRP A 272 16.07 -10.58 -8.70
C TRP A 272 16.00 -11.98 -8.10
N THR A 273 15.66 -13.01 -8.88
CA THR A 273 15.68 -14.41 -8.42
C THR A 273 17.06 -14.83 -7.92
N SER A 274 18.12 -14.48 -8.66
CA SER A 274 19.51 -14.71 -8.23
C SER A 274 19.85 -13.95 -6.94
N LEU A 275 19.47 -12.67 -6.82
CA LEU A 275 19.79 -11.86 -5.64
C LEU A 275 19.04 -12.36 -4.39
N VAL A 276 17.76 -12.72 -4.52
CA VAL A 276 16.98 -13.36 -3.44
C VAL A 276 17.64 -14.67 -2.99
N ARG A 277 18.13 -15.50 -3.92
CA ARG A 277 18.86 -16.73 -3.55
C ARG A 277 20.19 -16.42 -2.86
N ILE A 278 20.95 -15.45 -3.35
CA ILE A 278 22.22 -15.01 -2.73
C ILE A 278 21.98 -14.47 -1.33
N LYS A 279 20.93 -13.66 -1.11
CA LYS A 279 20.55 -13.17 0.23
C LYS A 279 20.17 -14.31 1.17
N SER A 280 19.37 -15.28 0.70
CA SER A 280 19.02 -16.48 1.46
C SER A 280 20.26 -17.24 1.93
N GLU A 281 21.22 -17.57 1.04
CA GLU A 281 22.45 -18.26 1.46
C GLU A 281 23.37 -17.39 2.32
N TYR A 282 23.48 -16.09 2.03
CA TYR A 282 24.30 -15.16 2.80
C TYR A 282 23.83 -15.01 4.25
N TYR A 283 22.54 -14.77 4.49
CA TYR A 283 22.04 -14.67 5.86
C TYR A 283 22.05 -16.01 6.59
N ARG A 284 21.99 -17.14 5.86
CA ARG A 284 22.21 -18.48 6.43
C ARG A 284 23.65 -18.63 6.89
N ALA A 285 24.60 -18.24 6.05
CA ALA A 285 26.02 -18.19 6.39
C ALA A 285 26.30 -17.28 7.61
N CYS A 286 25.66 -16.11 7.70
CA CYS A 286 25.77 -15.21 8.86
C CYS A 286 25.18 -15.82 10.13
N ALA A 287 24.06 -16.55 10.07
CA ALA A 287 23.49 -17.24 11.23
C ALA A 287 24.48 -18.28 11.79
N HIS A 288 25.09 -19.07 10.92
CA HIS A 288 26.13 -20.04 11.30
C HIS A 288 27.41 -19.34 11.79
N TYR A 289 27.83 -18.23 11.17
CA TYR A 289 29.00 -17.45 11.60
C TYR A 289 28.85 -16.93 13.03
N HIS A 290 27.74 -16.24 13.34
CA HIS A 290 27.52 -15.66 14.68
C HIS A 290 27.47 -16.74 15.77
N LEU A 291 26.88 -17.90 15.46
CA LEU A 291 26.86 -19.01 16.40
C LEU A 291 28.25 -19.65 16.58
N ALA A 292 29.03 -19.80 15.50
CA ALA A 292 30.41 -20.26 15.57
C ALA A 292 31.30 -19.32 16.40
N GLU A 293 31.23 -18.01 16.11
CA GLU A 293 31.89 -16.93 16.85
C GLU A 293 31.53 -17.05 18.35
N CYS A 294 30.24 -17.08 18.69
CA CYS A 294 29.77 -17.25 20.07
C CYS A 294 30.31 -18.51 20.78
N LEU A 295 30.45 -19.64 20.09
CA LEU A 295 30.88 -20.92 20.68
C LEU A 295 32.41 -21.01 20.82
N LEU A 296 33.16 -20.44 19.87
CA LEU A 296 34.62 -20.50 19.78
C LEU A 296 35.31 -19.39 20.59
N THR A 297 34.86 -18.14 20.47
CA THR A 297 35.53 -16.98 21.11
C THR A 297 35.22 -16.82 22.61
N LEU A 298 34.44 -17.75 23.18
CA LEU A 298 34.23 -17.92 24.61
C LEU A 298 35.57 -18.12 25.34
N GLN A 299 36.18 -17.01 25.79
CA GLN A 299 37.40 -17.05 26.58
C GLN A 299 37.19 -17.91 27.83
N ALA A 300 38.06 -18.91 28.02
CA ALA A 300 38.17 -19.62 29.28
C ALA A 300 38.81 -18.66 30.32
N GLY A 301 37.99 -17.96 31.09
CA GLY A 301 38.36 -16.85 31.98
C GLY A 301 39.12 -17.26 33.25
N GLY A 302 40.11 -18.15 33.14
CA GLY A 302 41.11 -18.42 34.18
C GLY A 302 40.60 -19.02 35.50
N ARG A 303 39.31 -19.34 35.63
CA ARG A 303 38.68 -19.85 36.86
C ARG A 303 37.55 -20.84 36.58
N ASP A 304 37.86 -22.12 36.39
CA ASP A 304 36.89 -23.25 36.36
C ASP A 304 35.68 -23.11 35.39
N GLU A 305 35.77 -22.26 34.36
CA GLU A 305 34.71 -22.00 33.35
C GLU A 305 34.58 -23.11 32.30
N THR A 306 34.50 -24.36 32.76
CA THR A 306 34.05 -25.49 31.93
C THR A 306 32.56 -25.41 31.59
N GLN A 307 31.80 -24.55 32.28
CA GLN A 307 30.35 -24.45 32.15
C GLN A 307 29.93 -23.12 31.51
N LEU A 308 29.20 -23.22 30.39
CA LEU A 308 28.42 -22.11 29.84
C LEU A 308 27.53 -21.49 30.94
N SER A 309 27.41 -20.16 30.93
CA SER A 309 26.50 -19.45 31.85
C SER A 309 25.06 -19.92 31.66
N THR A 310 24.24 -19.87 32.71
CA THR A 310 22.86 -20.38 32.67
C THR A 310 22.05 -19.73 31.53
N ARG A 311 22.26 -18.42 31.29
CA ARG A 311 21.58 -17.69 30.21
C ARG A 311 22.00 -18.14 28.81
N VAL A 312 23.30 -18.43 28.60
CA VAL A 312 23.76 -18.94 27.30
C VAL A 312 23.28 -20.37 27.09
N LYS A 313 23.18 -21.19 28.14
CA LYS A 313 22.52 -22.52 28.06
C LYS A 313 21.03 -22.41 27.71
N GLU A 314 20.31 -21.49 28.36
CA GLU A 314 18.89 -21.20 28.07
C GLU A 314 18.67 -20.69 26.64
N ALA A 315 19.57 -19.83 26.14
CA ALA A 315 19.54 -19.36 24.75
C ALA A 315 19.79 -20.52 23.77
N LEU A 316 20.91 -21.25 23.93
CA LEU A 316 21.29 -22.38 23.05
C LEU A 316 20.26 -23.52 23.05
N GLN A 317 19.52 -23.72 24.15
CA GLN A 317 18.47 -24.75 24.27
C GLN A 317 17.40 -24.68 23.17
N TYR A 318 17.18 -23.50 22.58
CA TYR A 318 16.18 -23.27 21.53
C TYR A 318 16.78 -22.80 20.19
N VAL A 319 18.10 -22.82 20.04
CA VAL A 319 18.81 -22.43 18.80
C VAL A 319 18.73 -23.51 17.74
N HIS A 320 18.72 -24.78 18.12
CA HIS A 320 18.74 -25.89 17.17
C HIS A 320 17.37 -26.55 17.02
N LEU A 321 16.98 -26.81 15.77
CA LEU A 321 15.90 -27.74 15.48
C LEU A 321 16.41 -29.18 15.68
N THR A 322 15.52 -30.09 16.05
CA THR A 322 15.85 -31.52 16.13
C THR A 322 16.20 -32.05 14.74
N PRO A 323 17.38 -32.66 14.52
CA PRO A 323 17.74 -33.19 13.20
C PRO A 323 16.84 -34.35 12.79
N ASP A 324 16.61 -34.47 11.48
CA ASP A 324 15.91 -35.64 10.90
C ASP A 324 16.81 -36.88 11.00
N SER A 325 16.19 -38.02 11.35
CA SER A 325 16.85 -39.29 11.70
C SER A 325 17.62 -40.00 10.57
N SER A 326 17.86 -39.32 9.46
CA SER A 326 18.55 -39.79 8.25
C SER A 326 19.75 -38.92 7.83
N THR A 327 20.13 -37.94 8.65
CA THR A 327 21.18 -36.95 8.31
C THR A 327 22.50 -37.20 9.04
N THR A 328 23.61 -36.79 8.42
CA THR A 328 24.98 -36.82 8.95
C THR A 328 25.26 -35.65 9.90
N THR A 329 24.31 -35.32 10.77
CA THR A 329 24.39 -34.16 11.67
C THR A 329 25.03 -34.49 13.02
N LEU A 330 25.63 -33.48 13.67
CA LEU A 330 26.01 -33.57 15.07
C LEU A 330 24.77 -33.73 15.98
N ASP A 331 24.74 -34.79 16.78
CA ASP A 331 23.76 -34.98 17.86
C ASP A 331 23.90 -33.95 18.99
N CYS A 332 25.01 -33.20 19.04
CA CYS A 332 25.29 -32.20 20.06
C CYS A 332 24.59 -30.87 19.75
N THR A 333 23.43 -30.64 20.37
CA THR A 333 22.70 -29.36 20.27
C THR A 333 22.98 -28.40 21.43
N LEU A 334 23.38 -28.92 22.60
CA LEU A 334 23.78 -28.17 23.79
C LEU A 334 25.10 -28.74 24.32
N PRO A 335 26.25 -28.07 24.08
CA PRO A 335 27.55 -28.61 24.47
C PRO A 335 27.74 -28.57 25.99
N SER A 336 28.07 -29.72 26.56
CA SER A 336 28.31 -29.91 28.00
C SER A 336 29.80 -29.88 28.36
N THR A 337 30.68 -30.12 27.39
CA THR A 337 32.14 -30.09 27.52
C THR A 337 32.79 -29.03 26.63
N HIS A 338 34.04 -28.70 26.91
CA HIS A 338 34.86 -27.84 26.04
C HIS A 338 34.98 -28.41 24.63
N GLN A 339 35.25 -29.71 24.52
CA GLN A 339 35.45 -30.40 23.24
C GLN A 339 34.17 -30.41 22.39
N GLU A 340 33.01 -30.69 22.99
CA GLU A 340 31.71 -30.59 22.30
C GLU A 340 31.44 -29.16 21.82
N ARG A 341 31.79 -28.14 22.62
CA ARG A 341 31.59 -26.73 22.25
C ARG A 341 32.45 -26.32 21.06
N VAL A 342 33.73 -26.70 21.07
CA VAL A 342 34.66 -26.44 19.95
C VAL A 342 34.21 -27.21 18.71
N LEU A 343 33.86 -28.50 18.84
CA LEU A 343 33.36 -29.31 17.73
C LEU A 343 32.10 -28.71 17.07
N LEU A 344 31.13 -28.27 17.87
CA LEU A 344 29.92 -27.61 17.39
C LEU A 344 30.25 -26.25 16.73
N GLY A 345 31.08 -25.44 17.37
CA GLY A 345 31.55 -24.16 16.82
C GLY A 345 32.25 -24.31 15.47
N LEU A 346 33.16 -25.28 15.34
CA LEU A 346 33.84 -25.62 14.09
C LEU A 346 32.86 -26.11 13.01
N ALA A 347 31.84 -26.90 13.37
CA ALA A 347 30.82 -27.34 12.42
C ALA A 347 30.01 -26.18 11.85
N HIS A 348 29.57 -25.24 12.70
CA HIS A 348 28.91 -24.02 12.23
C HIS A 348 29.87 -23.12 11.42
N CYS A 349 31.15 -23.04 11.80
CA CYS A 349 32.14 -22.25 11.07
C CYS A 349 32.37 -22.81 9.65
N ARG A 350 32.57 -24.13 9.51
CA ARG A 350 32.73 -24.82 8.22
C ARG A 350 31.50 -24.65 7.31
N GLU A 351 30.28 -24.84 7.84
CA GLU A 351 29.05 -24.56 7.07
C GLU A 351 28.98 -23.09 6.66
N SER A 352 29.31 -22.13 7.54
CA SER A 352 29.33 -20.70 7.20
C SER A 352 30.25 -20.39 6.01
N VAL A 353 31.46 -20.95 5.98
CA VAL A 353 32.41 -20.81 4.86
C VAL A 353 31.80 -21.35 3.57
N LEU A 354 31.30 -22.60 3.57
CA LEU A 354 30.68 -23.25 2.39
C LEU A 354 29.50 -22.44 1.83
N LEU A 355 28.68 -21.84 2.70
CA LEU A 355 27.55 -21.01 2.30
C LEU A 355 27.96 -19.65 1.74
N HIS A 356 29.00 -19.04 2.30
CA HIS A 356 29.59 -17.83 1.72
C HIS A 356 30.25 -18.11 0.35
N GLU A 357 30.91 -19.26 0.17
CA GLU A 357 31.43 -19.70 -1.13
C GLU A 357 30.31 -19.91 -2.17
N GLU A 358 29.21 -20.56 -1.78
CA GLU A 358 28.04 -20.76 -2.65
C GLU A 358 27.38 -19.43 -3.02
N ALA A 359 27.22 -18.49 -2.08
CA ALA A 359 26.75 -17.14 -2.36
C ALA A 359 27.66 -16.41 -3.37
N LEU A 360 28.98 -16.49 -3.20
CA LEU A 360 29.98 -15.97 -4.16
C LEU A 360 29.93 -16.72 -5.51
N ARG A 361 29.63 -18.02 -5.54
CA ARG A 361 29.47 -18.78 -6.78
C ARG A 361 28.22 -18.33 -7.54
N GLN A 362 27.08 -18.21 -6.86
CA GLN A 362 25.82 -17.73 -7.44
C GLN A 362 25.94 -16.29 -7.96
N GLN A 363 26.61 -15.41 -7.20
CA GLN A 363 26.91 -14.04 -7.63
C GLN A 363 27.77 -14.02 -8.91
N ARG A 364 28.78 -14.88 -8.99
CA ARG A 364 29.59 -15.04 -10.22
C ARG A 364 28.79 -15.61 -11.39
N MET A 365 27.83 -16.51 -11.16
CA MET A 365 27.02 -17.09 -12.25
C MET A 365 26.03 -16.10 -12.86
N CYS A 366 25.49 -15.15 -12.09
CA CYS A 366 24.57 -14.15 -12.62
C CYS A 366 25.31 -12.98 -13.30
N ARG A 367 25.09 -12.81 -14.62
CA ARG A 367 25.73 -11.78 -15.46
C ARG A 367 25.66 -10.37 -14.86
N GLU A 368 24.50 -9.99 -14.33
CA GLU A 368 24.28 -8.65 -13.78
C GLU A 368 24.87 -8.48 -12.38
N LEU A 369 24.74 -9.49 -11.51
CA LEU A 369 25.24 -9.41 -10.14
C LEU A 369 26.77 -9.51 -10.07
N ARG A 370 27.42 -10.19 -11.03
CA ARG A 370 28.89 -10.22 -11.15
C ARG A 370 29.50 -8.82 -11.32
N LYS A 371 28.78 -7.89 -11.97
CA LYS A 371 29.24 -6.50 -12.18
C LYS A 371 29.11 -5.63 -10.92
N LYS A 372 28.38 -6.09 -9.89
CA LYS A 372 28.08 -5.30 -8.68
C LYS A 372 29.25 -5.39 -7.69
N GLY A 373 30.08 -4.36 -7.68
CA GLY A 373 31.24 -4.23 -6.78
C GLY A 373 30.84 -4.36 -5.31
N SER A 374 29.91 -3.52 -4.84
CA SER A 374 29.46 -3.52 -3.44
C SER A 374 28.97 -4.88 -2.95
N LEU A 375 28.21 -5.62 -3.77
CA LEU A 375 27.80 -6.99 -3.46
C LEU A 375 29.00 -7.92 -3.36
N SER A 376 29.95 -7.83 -4.30
CA SER A 376 31.17 -8.64 -4.30
C SER A 376 32.02 -8.39 -3.05
N ASP A 377 32.13 -7.13 -2.64
CA ASP A 377 32.94 -6.70 -1.51
C ASP A 377 32.35 -7.19 -0.17
N VAL A 378 31.02 -7.08 0.02
CA VAL A 378 30.35 -7.59 1.24
C VAL A 378 30.43 -9.11 1.35
N LEU A 379 30.15 -9.83 0.25
CA LEU A 379 30.24 -11.29 0.23
C LEU A 379 31.66 -11.78 0.51
N ARG A 380 32.68 -11.13 -0.08
CA ARG A 380 34.08 -11.49 0.14
C ARG A 380 34.53 -11.16 1.57
N PHE A 381 34.21 -9.99 2.09
CA PHE A 381 34.59 -9.59 3.46
C PHE A 381 34.06 -10.57 4.51
N ARG A 382 32.80 -11.02 4.39
CA ARG A 382 32.23 -12.02 5.32
C ARG A 382 32.83 -13.41 5.12
N HIS A 383 33.07 -13.83 3.87
CA HIS A 383 33.81 -15.06 3.59
C HIS A 383 35.20 -15.06 4.23
N GLU A 384 35.99 -14.00 4.02
CA GLU A 384 37.33 -13.83 4.60
C GLU A 384 37.29 -13.82 6.13
N SER A 385 36.24 -13.24 6.74
CA SER A 385 36.05 -13.26 8.20
C SER A 385 35.75 -14.67 8.72
N ALA A 386 34.92 -15.45 8.00
CA ALA A 386 34.59 -16.83 8.37
C ALA A 386 35.78 -17.79 8.21
N VAL A 387 36.55 -17.65 7.11
CA VAL A 387 37.81 -18.38 6.93
C VAL A 387 38.81 -18.02 8.02
N HIS A 388 39.02 -16.74 8.31
CA HIS A 388 39.95 -16.34 9.37
C HIS A 388 39.57 -16.91 10.76
N LEU A 389 38.26 -16.99 11.08
CA LEU A 389 37.80 -17.62 12.31
C LEU A 389 38.11 -19.13 12.34
N LEU A 390 38.05 -19.81 11.19
CA LEU A 390 38.41 -21.23 11.07
C LEU A 390 39.92 -21.43 11.19
N ASP A 391 40.73 -20.59 10.52
CA ASP A 391 42.20 -20.63 10.53
C ASP A 391 42.78 -20.53 11.96
N LEU A 392 42.10 -19.80 12.87
CA LEU A 392 42.48 -19.69 14.28
C LEU A 392 42.42 -21.02 15.06
N TYR A 393 41.79 -22.05 14.51
CA TYR A 393 41.60 -23.37 15.11
C TYR A 393 42.13 -24.51 14.23
N GLU A 394 43.05 -24.24 13.28
CA GLU A 394 43.71 -25.26 12.43
C GLU A 394 44.25 -26.47 13.21
N GLU A 395 44.78 -26.28 14.43
CA GLU A 395 45.31 -27.37 15.27
C GLU A 395 44.20 -28.30 15.82
N GLU A 396 42.95 -27.84 15.89
CA GLU A 396 41.78 -28.65 16.25
C GLU A 396 41.07 -29.21 14.98
N GLU A 397 41.45 -28.77 13.77
CA GLU A 397 40.82 -29.18 12.51
C GLU A 397 41.18 -30.59 12.01
N ASP A 398 42.20 -31.24 12.62
CA ASP A 398 42.57 -32.66 12.40
C ASP A 398 41.39 -33.64 12.64
N LEU A 399 40.29 -33.14 13.21
CA LEU A 399 38.94 -33.70 13.18
C LEU A 399 38.36 -33.73 11.74
N LEU A 400 38.93 -34.57 10.87
CA LEU A 400 38.44 -34.88 9.50
C LEU A 400 37.02 -35.52 9.43
N ASN A 401 36.31 -35.63 10.56
CA ASN A 401 34.96 -36.16 10.69
C ASN A 401 34.00 -35.18 11.40
N VAL A 402 34.20 -33.85 11.28
CA VAL A 402 33.17 -32.89 11.73
C VAL A 402 31.91 -33.11 10.91
N LEU A 403 30.87 -33.62 11.58
CA LEU A 403 29.53 -33.83 11.04
C LEU A 403 28.83 -32.50 10.76
N ASP A 404 27.77 -32.54 9.95
CA ASP A 404 26.99 -31.36 9.59
C ASP A 404 26.43 -30.69 10.86
N PRO A 405 26.47 -29.35 11.00
CA PRO A 405 25.90 -28.69 12.16
C PRO A 405 24.37 -28.86 12.19
N PRO A 406 23.74 -28.96 13.37
CA PRO A 406 22.29 -28.99 13.49
C PRO A 406 21.68 -27.68 12.95
N PRO A 407 20.53 -27.73 12.25
CA PRO A 407 19.93 -26.55 11.63
C PRO A 407 19.44 -25.52 12.65
N ILE A 408 19.79 -24.25 12.41
CA ILE A 408 19.43 -23.13 13.29
C ILE A 408 17.94 -22.80 13.13
N ALA A 409 17.23 -22.76 14.26
CA ALA A 409 15.83 -22.39 14.35
C ALA A 409 15.64 -20.88 14.12
N PRO A 410 14.80 -20.46 13.16
CA PRO A 410 14.51 -19.05 12.93
C PRO A 410 13.68 -18.50 14.09
N ALA A 411 14.12 -17.39 14.68
CA ALA A 411 13.37 -16.68 15.71
C ALA A 411 13.59 -15.17 15.62
N THR A 412 12.65 -14.40 16.15
CA THR A 412 12.66 -12.93 16.10
C THR A 412 11.98 -12.35 17.34
N LYS A 413 12.55 -11.28 17.90
CA LYS A 413 11.93 -10.50 18.99
C LYS A 413 10.94 -9.44 18.50
N PHE A 414 10.89 -9.20 17.18
CA PHE A 414 10.12 -8.14 16.54
C PHE A 414 9.01 -8.69 15.64
N GLN A 415 7.78 -8.26 15.87
CA GLN A 415 6.67 -8.48 14.94
C GLN A 415 6.59 -7.32 13.95
N LEU A 416 6.70 -7.62 12.65
CA LEU A 416 6.44 -6.65 11.59
C LEU A 416 4.93 -6.40 11.47
N THR A 417 4.54 -5.13 11.37
CA THR A 417 3.15 -4.73 11.10
C THR A 417 3.10 -3.91 9.82
N LEU A 418 2.21 -4.28 8.90
CA LEU A 418 2.01 -3.55 7.64
C LEU A 418 1.45 -2.16 7.93
N THR A 419 1.92 -1.15 7.20
CA THR A 419 1.38 0.21 7.29
C THR A 419 0.38 0.42 6.14
N THR A 420 -0.91 0.41 6.47
CA THR A 420 -2.00 0.62 5.50
C THR A 420 -1.97 2.05 4.92
N PRO A 421 -2.48 2.27 3.69
CA PRO A 421 -2.63 3.62 3.15
C PRO A 421 -3.55 4.49 4.02
N ASP A 422 -3.06 5.69 4.36
CA ASP A 422 -3.85 6.75 4.96
C ASP A 422 -4.22 7.79 3.89
N PHE A 423 -5.38 7.59 3.27
CA PHE A 423 -5.93 8.51 2.28
C PHE A 423 -6.35 9.86 2.88
N SER A 424 -6.52 9.95 4.21
CA SER A 424 -6.97 11.18 4.89
C SER A 424 -5.85 12.19 5.10
N GLN A 425 -4.59 11.74 5.16
CA GLN A 425 -3.40 12.59 5.29
C GLN A 425 -3.26 13.62 4.13
N HIS A 426 -3.79 13.30 2.95
CA HIS A 426 -3.69 14.09 1.73
C HIS A 426 -5.07 14.45 1.15
N SER A 427 -5.97 14.94 1.99
CA SER A 427 -7.31 15.39 1.58
C SER A 427 -7.25 16.48 0.51
N VAL A 428 -8.08 16.38 -0.54
CA VAL A 428 -8.14 17.34 -1.65
C VAL A 428 -9.52 18.00 -1.75
N GLU A 429 -9.58 19.22 -2.27
CA GLU A 429 -10.84 19.85 -2.67
C GLU A 429 -11.23 19.46 -4.09
N ASP A 430 -12.54 19.38 -4.34
CA ASP A 430 -13.09 18.98 -5.64
C ASP A 430 -12.88 20.10 -6.69
N VAL A 431 -11.99 19.88 -7.65
CA VAL A 431 -11.67 20.85 -8.72
C VAL A 431 -12.92 21.26 -9.52
N PHE A 432 -13.94 20.41 -9.57
CA PHE A 432 -15.21 20.66 -10.26
C PHE A 432 -16.36 21.03 -9.31
N ARG A 433 -16.04 21.53 -8.10
CA ARG A 433 -17.01 21.95 -7.07
C ARG A 433 -18.13 22.84 -7.60
N MET A 434 -17.88 23.70 -8.58
CA MET A 434 -18.91 24.59 -9.15
C MET A 434 -20.09 23.85 -9.80
N LEU A 435 -19.95 22.59 -10.23
CA LEU A 435 -21.07 21.75 -10.71
C LEU A 435 -22.06 21.37 -9.59
N GLY A 436 -21.73 21.67 -8.33
CA GLY A 436 -22.58 21.43 -7.16
C GLY A 436 -22.15 20.23 -6.33
N PRO A 437 -22.82 19.96 -5.20
CA PRO A 437 -22.52 18.84 -4.30
C PRO A 437 -22.47 17.48 -5.01
N ALA A 438 -21.32 16.80 -4.97
CA ALA A 438 -21.07 15.53 -5.67
C ALA A 438 -21.91 14.33 -5.18
N ALA A 439 -22.64 14.46 -4.06
CA ALA A 439 -23.65 13.52 -3.62
C ALA A 439 -25.01 13.68 -4.34
N VAL A 440 -25.14 14.72 -5.17
CA VAL A 440 -26.38 15.13 -5.85
C VAL A 440 -26.12 15.31 -7.34
N PHE A 441 -25.22 16.23 -7.66
CA PHE A 441 -24.80 16.55 -9.02
C PHE A 441 -23.61 15.66 -9.38
N SER A 442 -23.93 14.45 -9.85
CA SER A 442 -22.97 13.42 -10.24
C SER A 442 -23.43 12.72 -11.51
N ALA A 443 -22.51 12.07 -12.23
CA ALA A 443 -22.84 11.27 -13.41
C ALA A 443 -23.76 10.07 -13.11
N LYS A 444 -23.85 9.63 -11.84
CA LYS A 444 -24.72 8.53 -11.40
C LYS A 444 -26.18 8.95 -11.19
N HIS A 445 -26.46 10.24 -11.25
CA HIS A 445 -27.79 10.80 -11.06
C HIS A 445 -28.20 11.57 -12.32
N GLN A 446 -29.48 11.47 -12.68
CA GLN A 446 -30.07 12.20 -13.80
C GLN A 446 -31.12 13.16 -13.26
N TRP A 447 -31.19 14.34 -13.86
CA TRP A 447 -32.18 15.36 -13.58
C TRP A 447 -32.67 15.98 -14.90
N SER A 448 -33.83 16.62 -14.84
CA SER A 448 -34.36 17.39 -15.97
C SER A 448 -33.52 18.65 -16.24
N ALA A 449 -33.51 19.09 -17.51
CA ALA A 449 -32.85 20.33 -17.91
C ALA A 449 -33.28 21.53 -17.04
N PRO A 450 -32.37 22.48 -16.74
CA PRO A 450 -32.65 23.64 -15.90
C PRO A 450 -33.89 24.43 -16.34
N ARG A 451 -34.88 24.55 -15.46
CA ARG A 451 -36.13 25.26 -15.72
C ARG A 451 -36.12 26.63 -15.03
N PRO A 452 -36.11 27.76 -15.78
CA PRO A 452 -36.31 29.07 -15.21
C PRO A 452 -37.78 29.24 -14.80
N VAL A 453 -38.01 29.67 -13.57
CA VAL A 453 -39.33 29.93 -12.97
C VAL A 453 -39.35 31.36 -12.47
N SER A 454 -40.35 32.15 -12.91
CA SER A 454 -40.55 33.52 -12.45
C SER A 454 -41.90 33.62 -11.74
N LEU A 455 -41.89 34.04 -10.48
CA LEU A 455 -43.07 34.26 -9.65
C LEU A 455 -43.21 35.75 -9.36
N THR A 456 -44.37 36.33 -9.63
CA THR A 456 -44.71 37.69 -9.21
C THR A 456 -45.95 37.67 -8.32
N ARG A 457 -45.83 38.20 -7.11
CA ARG A 457 -46.89 38.20 -6.09
C ARG A 457 -47.40 39.61 -5.78
N SER A 458 -48.65 39.68 -5.32
CA SER A 458 -49.17 40.88 -4.66
C SER A 458 -48.70 40.94 -3.19
N ALA A 459 -48.67 42.14 -2.60
CA ALA A 459 -48.14 42.36 -1.25
C ALA A 459 -48.87 41.60 -0.13
N ALA A 460 -50.07 41.07 -0.39
CA ALA A 460 -50.88 40.32 0.57
C ALA A 460 -50.82 38.79 0.39
N GLN A 461 -50.12 38.28 -0.63
CA GLN A 461 -50.09 36.86 -0.99
C GLN A 461 -48.68 36.26 -0.78
N GLY A 462 -48.60 34.98 -0.41
CA GLY A 462 -47.37 34.21 -0.47
C GLY A 462 -47.10 33.67 -1.88
N PHE A 463 -45.87 33.20 -2.13
CA PHE A 463 -45.58 32.47 -3.38
C PHE A 463 -46.22 31.07 -3.42
N GLY A 464 -46.53 30.50 -2.26
CA GLY A 464 -47.26 29.21 -2.11
C GLY A 464 -46.39 27.98 -2.33
N PHE A 465 -45.14 28.03 -1.87
CA PHE A 465 -44.26 26.87 -1.77
C PHE A 465 -43.47 26.92 -0.46
N SER A 466 -42.91 25.78 -0.08
CA SER A 466 -41.99 25.63 1.05
C SER A 466 -40.68 24.99 0.60
N VAL A 467 -39.60 25.17 1.37
CA VAL A 467 -38.26 24.64 1.09
C VAL A 467 -37.70 23.84 2.26
N ARG A 468 -36.78 22.90 1.98
CA ARG A 468 -36.10 22.05 2.98
C ARG A 468 -34.72 21.61 2.51
N GLY A 469 -33.90 21.13 3.43
CA GLY A 469 -32.55 20.63 3.14
C GLY A 469 -31.53 21.76 2.98
N ASP A 470 -30.27 21.35 2.88
CA ASP A 470 -29.09 22.20 2.82
C ASP A 470 -28.17 21.67 1.71
N ALA A 471 -27.67 22.56 0.84
CA ALA A 471 -26.67 22.25 -0.19
C ALA A 471 -26.92 20.92 -0.98
N PRO A 472 -27.92 20.86 -1.90
CA PRO A 472 -28.81 21.93 -2.32
C PRO A 472 -30.14 21.98 -1.55
N VAL A 473 -30.77 23.14 -1.57
CA VAL A 473 -32.14 23.32 -1.04
C VAL A 473 -33.17 22.74 -2.01
N VAL A 474 -34.19 22.09 -1.46
CA VAL A 474 -35.24 21.34 -2.18
C VAL A 474 -36.61 21.95 -1.93
N ILE A 475 -37.48 22.02 -2.95
CA ILE A 475 -38.89 22.37 -2.79
C ILE A 475 -39.57 21.27 -1.96
N ALA A 476 -40.03 21.63 -0.76
CA ALA A 476 -40.60 20.72 0.23
C ALA A 476 -42.09 20.45 0.04
N GLY A 477 -42.78 21.31 -0.69
CA GLY A 477 -44.20 21.22 -0.97
C GLY A 477 -44.68 22.47 -1.71
N VAL A 478 -45.71 22.32 -2.53
CA VAL A 478 -46.32 23.37 -3.35
C VAL A 478 -47.81 23.39 -3.07
N ASP A 479 -48.36 24.57 -2.75
CA ASP A 479 -49.75 24.75 -2.38
C ASP A 479 -50.65 24.69 -3.63
N ARG A 480 -51.79 24.01 -3.54
CA ARG A 480 -52.75 23.93 -4.67
C ARG A 480 -53.36 25.29 -4.99
N GLY A 481 -53.43 25.63 -6.28
CA GLY A 481 -53.88 26.92 -6.79
C GLY A 481 -52.88 28.06 -6.57
N SER A 482 -51.67 27.79 -6.10
CA SER A 482 -50.66 28.82 -5.83
C SER A 482 -49.96 29.35 -7.08
N LEU A 483 -49.24 30.47 -6.93
CA LEU A 483 -48.35 31.00 -7.97
C LEU A 483 -47.26 29.98 -8.35
N ALA A 484 -46.72 29.25 -7.37
CA ALA A 484 -45.73 28.20 -7.60
C ALA A 484 -46.27 27.01 -8.42
N GLU A 485 -47.48 26.53 -8.13
CA GLU A 485 -48.11 25.44 -8.90
C GLU A 485 -48.37 25.87 -10.36
N HIS A 486 -48.94 27.06 -10.56
CA HIS A 486 -49.19 27.59 -11.90
C HIS A 486 -47.91 27.87 -12.70
N ALA A 487 -46.78 28.11 -12.03
CA ALA A 487 -45.47 28.27 -12.66
C ALA A 487 -44.70 26.95 -12.86
N GLY A 488 -45.32 25.80 -12.57
CA GLY A 488 -44.75 24.48 -12.83
C GLY A 488 -43.69 24.02 -11.83
N MET A 489 -43.69 24.57 -10.61
CA MET A 489 -42.86 24.05 -9.51
C MET A 489 -43.47 22.76 -8.96
N ASN A 490 -42.62 21.78 -8.64
CA ASN A 490 -43.03 20.50 -8.06
C ASN A 490 -42.31 20.25 -6.73
N GLU A 491 -42.95 19.47 -5.84
CA GLU A 491 -42.24 18.91 -4.69
C GLU A 491 -41.05 18.06 -5.17
N GLY A 492 -39.89 18.23 -4.54
CA GLY A 492 -38.65 17.55 -4.89
C GLY A 492 -37.79 18.25 -5.95
N ASP A 493 -38.24 19.37 -6.53
CA ASP A 493 -37.37 20.22 -7.35
C ASP A 493 -36.18 20.74 -6.51
N LEU A 494 -34.98 20.68 -7.06
CA LEU A 494 -33.76 21.24 -6.47
C LEU A 494 -33.61 22.70 -6.92
N VAL A 495 -33.31 23.60 -5.99
CA VAL A 495 -33.02 25.01 -6.31
C VAL A 495 -31.55 25.14 -6.72
N VAL A 496 -31.31 25.53 -7.96
CA VAL A 496 -29.96 25.66 -8.55
C VAL A 496 -29.48 27.10 -8.51
N SER A 497 -30.34 28.07 -8.85
CA SER A 497 -30.02 29.50 -8.77
C SER A 497 -31.21 30.35 -8.34
N ILE A 498 -30.90 31.53 -7.79
CA ILE A 498 -31.86 32.59 -7.49
C ILE A 498 -31.37 33.89 -8.12
N GLY A 499 -32.16 34.44 -9.03
CA GLY A 499 -31.71 35.50 -9.93
C GLY A 499 -30.48 35.04 -10.72
N THR A 500 -29.35 35.72 -10.51
CA THR A 500 -28.05 35.40 -11.14
C THR A 500 -27.09 34.65 -10.22
N ARG A 501 -27.48 34.32 -8.98
CA ARG A 501 -26.62 33.69 -7.98
C ARG A 501 -26.86 32.18 -7.94
N ASP A 502 -25.80 31.39 -8.13
CA ASP A 502 -25.83 29.95 -7.86
C ASP A 502 -26.05 29.70 -6.36
N VAL A 503 -26.92 28.75 -6.03
CA VAL A 503 -27.25 28.38 -4.65
C VAL A 503 -27.06 26.89 -4.36
N LYS A 504 -26.42 26.12 -5.25
CA LYS A 504 -26.26 24.66 -5.12
C LYS A 504 -25.55 24.25 -3.83
N TRP A 505 -24.68 25.10 -3.30
CA TRP A 505 -23.92 24.92 -2.06
C TRP A 505 -24.42 25.74 -0.87
N MET A 506 -25.46 26.56 -1.03
CA MET A 506 -25.90 27.47 0.03
C MET A 506 -26.73 26.73 1.11
N PRO A 507 -26.57 27.08 2.39
CA PRO A 507 -27.39 26.54 3.47
C PRO A 507 -28.81 27.10 3.41
N HIS A 508 -29.75 26.41 4.03
CA HIS A 508 -31.19 26.72 4.03
C HIS A 508 -31.49 28.19 4.33
N ASP A 509 -30.91 28.72 5.42
CA ASP A 509 -31.21 30.07 5.91
C ASP A 509 -30.79 31.18 4.93
N GLU A 510 -29.67 31.00 4.22
CA GLU A 510 -29.23 31.96 3.20
C GLU A 510 -30.11 31.92 1.96
N VAL A 511 -30.54 30.73 1.53
CA VAL A 511 -31.49 30.56 0.41
C VAL A 511 -32.84 31.18 0.75
N VAL A 512 -33.35 30.97 1.96
CA VAL A 512 -34.56 31.65 2.47
C VAL A 512 -34.37 33.17 2.56
N GLY A 513 -33.16 33.63 2.92
CA GLY A 513 -32.77 35.04 2.84
C GLY A 513 -32.93 35.60 1.43
N LEU A 514 -32.28 34.99 0.43
CA LEU A 514 -32.39 35.41 -0.98
C LEU A 514 -33.83 35.39 -1.50
N ILE A 515 -34.64 34.40 -1.12
CA ILE A 515 -36.07 34.32 -1.49
C ILE A 515 -36.87 35.49 -0.91
N ARG A 516 -36.60 35.89 0.33
CA ARG A 516 -37.24 37.03 0.99
C ARG A 516 -36.79 38.36 0.39
N ASP A 517 -35.49 38.49 0.13
CA ASP A 517 -34.88 39.74 -0.31
C ASP A 517 -35.21 40.06 -1.79
N ALA A 518 -35.60 39.06 -2.59
CA ALA A 518 -36.23 39.24 -3.90
C ALA A 518 -37.62 39.95 -3.86
N GLY A 519 -38.23 40.07 -2.67
CA GLY A 519 -39.43 40.87 -2.45
C GLY A 519 -40.68 40.32 -3.14
N ASN A 520 -41.13 40.98 -4.21
CA ASN A 520 -42.37 40.65 -4.93
C ASN A 520 -42.16 39.85 -6.22
N THR A 521 -40.95 39.83 -6.78
CA THR A 521 -40.62 39.12 -8.02
C THR A 521 -39.43 38.21 -7.78
N LEU A 522 -39.69 36.90 -7.78
CA LEU A 522 -38.70 35.87 -7.51
C LEU A 522 -38.41 35.09 -8.80
N ASN A 523 -37.15 35.11 -9.23
CA ASN A 523 -36.67 34.31 -10.35
C ASN A 523 -35.80 33.17 -9.78
N LEU A 524 -36.17 31.93 -10.09
CA LEU A 524 -35.49 30.70 -9.69
C LEU A 524 -35.04 29.92 -10.93
N THR A 525 -33.99 29.12 -10.80
CA THR A 525 -33.73 28.00 -11.72
C THR A 525 -33.82 26.70 -10.96
N LEU A 526 -34.65 25.77 -11.45
CA LEU A 526 -34.95 24.48 -10.80
C LEU A 526 -34.56 23.30 -11.68
N VAL A 527 -34.15 22.19 -11.07
CA VAL A 527 -34.04 20.89 -11.74
C VAL A 527 -34.81 19.82 -10.95
N THR A 528 -35.51 18.92 -11.63
CA THR A 528 -36.18 17.77 -10.99
C THR A 528 -35.32 16.52 -11.13
N PRO A 529 -34.95 15.83 -10.04
CA PRO A 529 -34.32 14.51 -10.11
C PRO A 529 -35.22 13.51 -10.84
N CYS A 530 -34.66 12.74 -11.78
CA CYS A 530 -35.41 11.74 -12.54
C CYS A 530 -35.71 10.48 -11.71
N ASP A 531 -34.89 10.18 -10.71
CA ASP A 531 -35.08 9.01 -9.85
C ASP A 531 -35.92 9.32 -8.60
N LYS A 532 -36.97 8.52 -8.38
CA LYS A 532 -37.90 8.64 -7.25
C LYS A 532 -37.29 8.18 -5.92
N THR A 533 -36.10 7.59 -5.93
CA THR A 533 -35.34 7.30 -4.70
C THR A 533 -34.92 8.57 -3.95
N TYR A 534 -34.68 9.68 -4.66
CA TYR A 534 -34.13 10.92 -4.11
C TYR A 534 -35.03 11.56 -3.03
N TYR A 535 -36.34 11.38 -3.16
CA TYR A 535 -37.36 11.85 -2.23
C TYR A 535 -37.27 11.18 -0.83
N LYS A 536 -36.48 10.10 -0.69
CA LYS A 536 -36.26 9.36 0.56
C LYS A 536 -35.01 9.79 1.34
N LEU A 537 -34.41 10.95 1.05
CA LEU A 537 -33.46 11.58 1.97
C LEU A 537 -34.07 11.65 3.39
N PRO A 538 -33.45 11.04 4.42
CA PRO A 538 -34.09 10.90 5.71
C PRO A 538 -34.37 12.25 6.38
N LYS A 539 -35.56 12.39 6.98
CA LYS A 539 -35.71 13.35 8.09
C LYS A 539 -34.64 13.03 9.13
N SER A 540 -33.90 14.04 9.57
CA SER A 540 -32.80 13.94 10.55
C SER A 540 -33.08 12.88 11.63
N LYS A 541 -32.30 11.79 11.59
CA LYS A 541 -32.30 10.76 12.64
C LYS A 541 -30.98 10.87 13.40
N SER A 542 -31.09 11.02 14.71
CA SER A 542 -29.96 10.96 15.64
C SER A 542 -29.24 9.61 15.52
N LEU A 543 -27.92 9.63 15.72
CA LEU A 543 -27.01 8.48 15.62
C LEU A 543 -27.23 7.44 16.73
N LYS A 544 -28.31 6.65 16.61
CA LYS A 544 -28.46 5.30 17.21
C LYS A 544 -29.23 4.41 16.23
N ASP A 545 -28.90 3.12 16.23
CA ASP A 545 -29.54 2.02 15.48
C ASP A 545 -29.22 1.92 13.96
N ILE A 546 -28.01 1.48 13.63
CA ILE A 546 -27.75 0.63 12.44
C ILE A 546 -26.79 -0.50 12.85
N SER A 547 -27.25 -1.76 12.74
CA SER A 547 -26.41 -2.95 12.80
C SER A 547 -25.98 -3.39 11.39
N PRO A 548 -24.83 -4.07 11.21
CA PRO A 548 -24.25 -4.26 9.88
C PRO A 548 -24.40 -5.70 9.35
N HIS A 549 -25.24 -5.94 8.33
CA HIS A 549 -25.10 -7.14 7.48
C HIS A 549 -25.69 -6.98 6.06
N SER A 550 -25.03 -7.66 5.12
CA SER A 550 -25.50 -8.12 3.81
C SER A 550 -25.58 -7.13 2.63
N THR A 551 -24.51 -7.13 1.83
CA THR A 551 -24.56 -6.86 0.38
C THR A 551 -24.74 -8.16 -0.41
N THR A 552 -25.90 -8.38 -1.04
CA THR A 552 -26.05 -9.35 -2.14
C THR A 552 -27.12 -8.93 -3.15
N SER A 553 -27.01 -9.53 -4.33
CA SER A 553 -27.77 -9.32 -5.57
C SER A 553 -29.29 -9.44 -5.49
N SER A 554 -29.95 -8.81 -6.46
CA SER A 554 -31.39 -8.86 -6.75
C SER A 554 -31.96 -10.25 -7.07
N SER A 555 -33.09 -10.60 -6.45
CA SER A 555 -34.15 -11.41 -7.06
C SER A 555 -35.50 -11.23 -6.33
N SER A 556 -36.60 -11.53 -7.01
CA SER A 556 -37.99 -11.24 -6.64
C SER A 556 -38.68 -12.33 -5.81
N GLY A 557 -39.64 -11.97 -4.93
CA GLY A 557 -40.79 -12.85 -4.63
C GLY A 557 -41.41 -12.84 -3.22
N VAL A 558 -42.66 -12.37 -3.16
CA VAL A 558 -43.77 -12.77 -2.25
C VAL A 558 -43.63 -12.63 -0.70
N SER A 559 -44.77 -12.78 -0.02
CA SER A 559 -45.15 -12.13 1.25
C SER A 559 -45.57 -13.10 2.38
N SER A 560 -45.39 -12.72 3.66
CA SER A 560 -46.46 -12.76 4.70
C SER A 560 -46.02 -12.24 6.10
N SER A 561 -47.01 -11.75 6.87
CA SER A 561 -47.14 -11.58 8.35
C SER A 561 -46.07 -12.22 9.28
N SER A 562 -45.72 -11.78 10.50
CA SER A 562 -46.37 -11.03 11.62
C SER A 562 -45.33 -10.89 12.78
N SER A 563 -45.46 -10.19 13.93
CA SER A 563 -46.40 -9.21 14.54
C SER A 563 -45.81 -8.73 15.90
N ASN A 564 -46.44 -7.73 16.58
CA ASN A 564 -46.30 -7.35 18.01
C ASN A 564 -44.97 -6.68 18.45
N SER A 565 -44.92 -5.43 18.98
CA SER A 565 -45.54 -4.79 20.17
C SER A 565 -44.85 -5.17 21.49
N SER A 566 -44.61 -4.32 22.51
CA SER A 566 -44.73 -2.85 22.71
C SER A 566 -44.22 -2.51 24.14
N ASN A 567 -44.24 -1.22 24.54
CA ASN A 567 -44.00 -0.67 25.90
C ASN A 567 -42.53 -0.65 26.43
N SER A 568 -41.92 0.50 26.76
CA SER A 568 -42.13 1.44 27.91
C SER A 568 -41.26 1.04 29.14
N SER A 569 -40.66 1.91 29.97
CA SER A 569 -40.66 3.38 30.10
C SER A 569 -39.56 3.93 31.05
N HIS A 570 -39.24 5.22 30.92
CA HIS A 570 -38.93 6.20 32.00
C HIS A 570 -37.56 6.31 32.73
N TYR A 571 -37.23 7.57 33.08
CA TYR A 571 -36.13 8.13 33.91
C TYR A 571 -34.67 7.94 33.42
N GLY A 572 -33.74 8.91 33.57
CA GLY A 572 -33.83 10.30 34.04
C GLY A 572 -32.44 10.90 34.41
N SER A 573 -32.27 12.23 34.27
CA SER A 573 -31.09 13.06 34.63
C SER A 573 -29.79 12.83 33.82
N ILE A 574 -29.25 13.78 33.05
CA ILE A 574 -28.71 15.12 33.39
C ILE A 574 -27.37 15.06 34.16
N ASN A 575 -26.28 15.37 33.46
CA ASN A 575 -25.35 16.43 33.88
C ASN A 575 -24.54 16.96 32.68
N SER A 576 -24.06 18.19 32.78
CA SER A 576 -23.53 18.99 31.68
C SER A 576 -22.22 19.68 32.04
N SER A 577 -21.50 20.16 31.00
CA SER A 577 -20.31 21.05 31.09
C SER A 577 -19.02 20.37 31.58
N THR A 578 -17.81 20.79 31.18
CA THR A 578 -17.35 22.00 30.47
C THR A 578 -16.24 21.66 29.44
N LEU A 579 -16.10 22.51 28.41
CA LEU A 579 -14.94 22.55 27.52
C LEU A 579 -13.78 23.35 28.16
N SER A 580 -12.53 22.92 27.93
CA SER A 580 -11.39 23.84 27.86
C SER A 580 -10.39 23.33 26.82
N ALA A 581 -9.75 24.25 26.09
CA ALA A 581 -8.89 23.95 24.95
C ALA A 581 -7.44 24.35 25.21
N LYS A 582 -6.50 23.53 24.69
CA LYS A 582 -5.06 23.75 24.36
C LYS A 582 -4.41 22.35 24.24
N ASP A 583 -3.50 22.01 23.35
CA ASP A 583 -2.54 22.74 22.52
C ASP A 583 -2.20 21.92 21.25
N LYS A 584 -1.67 22.60 20.23
CA LYS A 584 -1.02 21.95 19.08
C LYS A 584 0.45 21.72 19.41
N ASP A 585 0.88 20.45 19.42
CA ASP A 585 2.17 19.99 18.89
C ASP A 585 2.34 18.50 19.19
N LYS A 586 2.27 17.65 18.16
CA LYS A 586 2.67 16.24 18.26
C LYS A 586 3.62 15.90 17.12
N ARG A 587 4.91 15.82 17.46
CA ARG A 587 5.90 15.10 16.64
C ARG A 587 5.47 13.65 16.46
N ASN A 588 5.58 13.14 15.25
CA ASN A 588 5.37 11.73 14.93
C ASN A 588 6.36 10.86 15.73
N SER A 589 5.84 10.10 16.69
CA SER A 589 6.57 9.04 17.40
C SER A 589 5.79 7.73 17.31
N TRP A 590 5.51 7.31 16.07
CA TRP A 590 5.00 5.97 15.81
C TRP A 590 6.19 5.01 15.68
N ASN A 591 6.32 4.10 16.63
CA ASN A 591 7.41 3.13 16.67
C ASN A 591 6.87 1.74 16.28
N PRO A 592 7.18 1.23 15.07
CA PRO A 592 6.61 -0.02 14.56
C PRO A 592 7.15 -1.28 15.26
N PHE A 593 8.18 -1.14 16.11
CA PHE A 593 8.90 -2.27 16.72
C PHE A 593 8.47 -2.50 18.17
N LYS A 594 7.35 -3.21 18.37
CA LYS A 594 6.95 -3.67 19.71
C LYS A 594 7.80 -4.88 20.13
N ARG A 595 8.51 -4.77 21.25
CA ARG A 595 9.17 -5.90 21.91
C ARG A 595 8.13 -6.82 22.55
N SER A 596 8.28 -8.14 22.35
CA SER A 596 7.42 -9.15 22.97
C SER A 596 7.56 -9.18 24.50
N ALA A 597 6.45 -9.25 25.21
CA ALA A 597 6.37 -9.62 26.62
C ALA A 597 5.25 -10.67 26.78
N SER A 598 5.60 -11.88 27.19
CA SER A 598 4.74 -13.04 27.07
C SER A 598 3.79 -13.23 28.27
N ARG A 599 2.51 -12.84 28.12
CA ARG A 599 1.36 -13.64 28.60
C ARG A 599 -0.01 -13.12 28.13
N ASP A 600 -0.91 -14.10 28.01
CA ASP A 600 -2.38 -14.03 27.98
C ASP A 600 -3.15 -13.69 26.68
N LYS A 601 -3.87 -14.73 26.24
CA LYS A 601 -5.23 -14.80 25.68
C LYS A 601 -5.62 -13.86 24.52
N LEU A 602 -5.78 -14.50 23.35
CA LEU A 602 -6.58 -13.98 22.25
C LEU A 602 -7.97 -13.51 22.73
N LYS A 603 -8.25 -12.23 22.47
CA LYS A 603 -9.59 -11.75 22.10
C LYS A 603 -9.45 -10.90 20.84
N SER A 604 -10.15 -11.32 19.80
CA SER A 604 -10.29 -10.60 18.55
C SER A 604 -11.33 -9.49 18.71
N ASP A 605 -10.89 -8.25 18.87
CA ASP A 605 -11.73 -7.05 18.72
C ASP A 605 -10.83 -5.83 18.48
N SER A 606 -10.68 -5.40 17.23
CA SER A 606 -10.29 -4.03 16.78
C SER A 606 -10.02 -3.96 15.26
N MET A 607 -10.93 -4.49 14.45
CA MET A 607 -11.13 -3.99 13.08
C MET A 607 -12.58 -3.53 12.97
N LEU A 608 -12.79 -2.22 13.06
CA LEU A 608 -13.97 -1.44 12.63
C LEU A 608 -13.93 -0.07 13.33
N ASP A 609 -13.21 0.89 12.75
CA ASP A 609 -13.50 2.34 12.88
C ASP A 609 -12.56 3.17 11.96
N CYS A 610 -12.72 2.96 10.65
CA CYS A 610 -12.25 3.86 9.58
C CYS A 610 -13.20 3.76 8.38
N ASN A 611 -14.49 4.06 8.62
CA ASN A 611 -15.54 4.09 7.59
C ASN A 611 -16.31 5.42 7.66
N VAL A 612 -15.56 6.52 7.56
CA VAL A 612 -16.07 7.86 7.29
C VAL A 612 -15.20 8.44 6.17
N ILE A 613 -15.82 9.12 5.20
CA ILE A 613 -15.29 9.41 3.85
C ILE A 613 -15.35 8.16 2.94
N LEU A 614 -16.58 7.83 2.52
CA LEU A 614 -16.97 7.16 1.26
C LEU A 614 -18.49 6.87 1.34
N ARG A 615 -19.31 7.93 1.27
CA ARG A 615 -20.73 7.84 0.88
C ARG A 615 -20.90 8.53 -0.45
#